data_AF-A0AAF0ME96-F1
#
_entry.id   AF-A0AAF0ME96-F1
#
_cell.length_a   1.000
_cell.length_b   1.000
_cell.length_c   1.000
_cell.angle_alpha   90.00
_cell.angle_beta   90.00
_cell.angle_gamma   90.00
#
_symmetry.space_group_name_H-M   'P 1'
#
loop_
_entity.id
_entity.type
_entity.pdbx_description
1 polymer ?
#
loop_
_entity_poly.entity_id
_entity_poly.type
_entity_poly.pdbx_seq_one_letter_code
_entity_poly.pdbx_strand_id
1 'polypeptide(L)'
;MTDSTDTTDSANDTDGTMDPRWARVRPLVFRTIIGAVVAAGLVGIAAVLLGDFGMVAVQLLLTIVVVVVFALLSWYDADVSSRRSGIFAFASIATSMYLLVAGLYKVWIVPTGVSGDGIWFVLEHFWHWIWLVGVARVALLHVHLLLVIHRRYPTPVLQVVAKATVGVIALLALLLSIPLLAPDVDYARGYWRLVWVVVILDLLGTVVVPLSNALFRPRATLPSATWPVPEQQPAWSATPTPAAPAPAPDVPLPPAPAPAPARASTPGPAPETVVASDGRRYASRPSASRALAWPRYVDGTPLPALPDGTPDFSEVTER
;
A
#
# COMPACT_ATOMS: atom_id res chain seq x y z
N MET A 1 55.61 0.63 -11.04
CA MET A 1 55.72 -0.37 -9.97
C MET A 1 54.47 -0.22 -9.13
N THR A 2 53.61 -1.23 -9.26
CA THR A 2 52.30 -1.40 -8.65
C THR A 2 52.39 -1.47 -7.13
N ASP A 3 51.48 -0.82 -6.41
CA ASP A 3 50.64 -1.60 -5.49
C ASP A 3 49.29 -0.93 -5.24
N SER A 4 48.27 -1.77 -5.21
CA SER A 4 46.85 -1.48 -5.10
C SER A 4 46.38 -1.96 -3.74
N THR A 5 45.80 -1.10 -2.92
CA THR A 5 44.99 -1.49 -1.75
C THR A 5 44.01 -0.38 -1.44
N ASP A 6 42.72 -0.56 -1.22
CA ASP A 6 41.79 -1.64 -1.47
C ASP A 6 40.44 -0.94 -1.28
N THR A 7 39.69 -0.78 -2.37
CA THR A 7 38.28 -0.38 -2.32
C THR A 7 37.48 -1.63 -1.99
N THR A 8 37.30 -1.92 -0.70
CA THR A 8 36.32 -2.87 -0.18
C THR A 8 35.91 -2.41 1.22
N ASP A 9 34.72 -1.84 1.38
CA ASP A 9 33.61 -2.53 2.05
C ASP A 9 32.40 -1.59 2.17
N SER A 10 31.70 -1.39 1.05
CA SER A 10 30.29 -1.00 1.07
C SER A 10 29.50 -2.24 0.69
N ALA A 11 29.13 -3.09 1.66
CA ALA A 11 27.92 -3.93 1.65
C ALA A 11 28.06 -5.16 2.57
N ASN A 12 27.68 -5.06 3.85
CA ASN A 12 27.06 -6.20 4.52
C ASN A 12 26.24 -5.91 5.80
N ASP A 13 25.48 -4.81 5.85
CA ASP A 13 24.52 -4.53 6.95
C ASP A 13 23.08 -4.93 6.57
N THR A 14 22.93 -6.10 5.95
CA THR A 14 21.63 -6.72 5.64
C THR A 14 21.49 -8.08 6.32
N ASP A 15 21.89 -8.18 7.59
CA ASP A 15 21.36 -9.22 8.47
C ASP A 15 20.20 -8.60 9.25
N GLY A 16 18.98 -8.97 8.87
CA GLY A 16 17.71 -8.38 9.32
C GLY A 16 17.36 -8.66 10.79
N THR A 17 18.31 -8.54 11.69
CA THR A 17 18.08 -8.57 13.13
C THR A 17 17.75 -7.17 13.61
N MET A 18 16.48 -6.96 13.99
CA MET A 18 16.06 -5.74 14.66
C MET A 18 17.00 -5.47 15.84
N ASP A 19 17.67 -4.33 15.82
CA ASP A 19 18.47 -3.80 16.93
C ASP A 19 17.85 -4.17 18.31
N PRO A 20 18.55 -4.91 19.19
CA PRO A 20 17.97 -5.40 20.46
C PRO A 20 17.55 -4.28 21.42
N ARG A 21 18.02 -3.05 21.17
CA ARG A 21 17.53 -1.81 21.79
C ARG A 21 16.08 -1.52 21.39
N TRP A 22 15.73 -1.60 20.11
CA TRP A 22 14.42 -1.24 19.58
C TRP A 22 13.31 -2.21 20.04
N ALA A 23 13.63 -3.49 20.19
CA ALA A 23 12.73 -4.50 20.75
C ALA A 23 12.32 -4.20 22.20
N ARG A 24 13.20 -3.55 22.99
CA ARG A 24 12.91 -3.12 24.37
C ARG A 24 12.17 -1.79 24.44
N VAL A 25 12.42 -0.85 23.53
CA VAL A 25 11.79 0.49 23.58
C VAL A 25 10.31 0.43 23.17
N ARG A 26 9.95 -0.42 22.21
CA ARG A 26 8.59 -0.51 21.68
C ARG A 26 7.50 -0.75 22.75
N PRO A 27 7.61 -1.74 23.66
CA PRO A 27 6.63 -1.90 24.74
C PRO A 27 6.66 -0.77 25.77
N LEU A 28 7.80 -0.07 25.94
CA LEU A 28 7.90 1.10 26.83
C LEU A 28 7.06 2.27 26.29
N VAL A 29 7.13 2.54 24.99
CA VAL A 29 6.34 3.60 24.33
C VAL A 29 4.84 3.36 24.52
N PHE A 30 4.37 2.14 24.28
CA PHE A 30 2.95 1.80 24.49
C PHE A 30 2.53 1.95 25.94
N ARG A 31 3.36 1.53 26.91
CA ARG A 31 3.07 1.72 28.34
C ARG A 31 3.02 3.19 28.73
N THR A 32 3.88 4.05 28.19
CA THR A 32 3.85 5.49 28.47
C THR A 32 2.63 6.16 27.87
N ILE A 33 2.19 5.74 26.66
CA ILE A 33 0.96 6.26 26.04
C ILE A 33 -0.26 5.85 26.88
N ILE A 34 -0.37 4.57 27.22
CA ILE A 34 -1.47 4.06 28.06
C ILE A 34 -1.47 4.77 29.42
N GLY A 35 -0.30 4.91 30.05
CA GLY A 35 -0.14 5.62 31.32
C GLY A 35 -0.57 7.09 31.24
N ALA A 36 -0.20 7.80 30.17
CA ALA A 36 -0.60 9.19 29.96
C ALA A 36 -2.12 9.33 29.74
N VAL A 37 -2.73 8.42 28.98
CA VAL A 37 -4.19 8.40 28.75
C VAL A 37 -4.94 8.12 30.06
N VAL A 38 -4.49 7.14 30.84
CA VAL A 38 -5.08 6.84 32.15
C VAL A 38 -4.93 8.02 33.11
N ALA A 39 -3.74 8.64 33.18
CA ALA A 39 -3.50 9.82 34.01
C ALA A 39 -4.41 11.00 33.61
N ALA A 40 -4.57 11.27 32.31
CA ALA A 40 -5.48 12.31 31.82
C ALA A 40 -6.94 12.01 32.20
N GLY A 41 -7.38 10.75 32.09
CA GLY A 41 -8.70 10.32 32.53
C GLY A 41 -8.92 10.52 34.04
N LEU A 42 -7.92 10.18 34.86
CA LEU A 42 -7.96 10.41 36.31
C LEU A 42 -8.02 11.90 36.65
N VAL A 43 -7.29 12.76 35.94
CA VAL A 43 -7.36 14.21 36.10
C VAL A 43 -8.76 14.72 35.75
N GLY A 44 -9.38 14.21 34.67
CA GLY A 44 -10.76 14.54 34.32
C GLY A 44 -11.76 14.13 35.42
N ILE A 45 -11.63 12.91 35.96
CA ILE A 45 -12.47 12.43 37.06
C ILE A 45 -12.28 13.29 38.32
N ALA A 46 -11.03 13.60 38.68
CA ALA A 46 -10.71 14.46 39.81
C ALA A 46 -11.31 15.87 39.65
N ALA A 47 -11.24 16.44 38.44
CA ALA A 47 -11.85 17.73 38.14
C ALA A 47 -13.38 17.72 38.32
N VAL A 48 -14.05 16.61 37.97
CA VAL A 48 -15.50 16.45 38.17
C VAL A 48 -15.85 16.27 39.65
N LEU A 49 -15.05 15.53 40.41
CA LEU A 49 -15.31 15.26 41.83
C LEU A 49 -15.03 16.46 42.74
N LEU A 50 -14.04 17.29 42.40
CA LEU A 50 -13.61 18.44 43.19
C LEU A 50 -14.19 19.78 42.68
N GLY A 51 -14.76 19.81 41.48
CA GLY A 51 -15.15 21.04 40.80
C GLY A 51 -16.46 21.63 41.32
N ASP A 52 -16.45 22.94 41.57
CA ASP A 52 -17.68 23.72 41.64
C ASP A 52 -18.24 23.85 40.21
N PHE A 53 -19.51 23.49 40.00
CA PHE A 53 -20.09 23.40 38.66
C PHE A 53 -20.34 24.79 38.08
N GLY A 54 -19.32 25.34 37.41
CA GLY A 54 -19.38 26.59 36.68
C GLY A 54 -18.67 26.52 35.33
N MET A 55 -18.78 27.59 34.54
CA MET A 55 -18.16 27.70 33.21
C MET A 55 -16.67 27.34 33.22
N VAL A 56 -15.92 27.81 34.21
CA VAL A 56 -14.47 27.58 34.31
C VAL A 56 -14.16 26.09 34.47
N ALA A 57 -14.94 25.37 35.27
CA ALA A 57 -14.75 23.92 35.44
C ALA A 57 -14.98 23.17 34.11
N VAL A 58 -16.03 23.55 33.36
CA VAL A 58 -16.32 23.00 32.04
C VAL A 58 -15.21 23.33 31.03
N GLN A 59 -14.68 24.56 31.03
CA GLN A 59 -13.57 24.97 30.16
C GLN A 59 -12.29 24.18 30.45
N LEU A 60 -11.95 23.96 31.72
CA LEU A 60 -10.80 23.15 32.10
C LEU A 60 -10.99 21.69 31.64
N LEU A 61 -12.18 21.12 31.84
CA LEU A 61 -12.52 19.78 31.38
C LEU A 61 -12.40 19.65 29.87
N LEU A 62 -12.98 20.58 29.10
CA LEU A 62 -12.92 20.56 27.64
C LEU A 62 -11.49 20.78 27.13
N THR A 63 -10.68 21.58 27.82
CA THR A 63 -9.25 21.73 27.48
C THR A 63 -8.51 20.40 27.58
N ILE A 64 -8.79 19.60 28.61
CA ILE A 64 -8.23 18.24 28.73
C ILE A 64 -8.66 17.39 27.54
N VAL A 65 -9.94 17.45 27.15
CA VAL A 65 -10.46 16.71 25.98
C VAL A 65 -9.76 17.15 24.69
N VAL A 66 -9.57 18.46 24.45
CA VAL A 66 -8.84 18.99 23.30
C VAL A 66 -7.41 18.44 23.25
N VAL A 67 -6.71 18.41 24.39
CA VAL A 67 -5.35 17.87 24.50
C VAL A 67 -5.31 16.36 24.24
N VAL A 68 -6.27 15.59 24.78
CA VAL A 68 -6.37 14.14 24.54
C VAL A 68 -6.60 13.85 23.06
N VAL A 69 -7.52 14.56 22.42
CA VAL A 69 -7.76 14.43 20.97
C VAL A 69 -6.49 14.78 20.19
N PHE A 70 -5.81 15.89 20.51
CA PHE A 70 -4.55 16.26 19.88
C PHE A 70 -3.46 15.19 20.04
N ALA A 71 -3.35 14.56 21.21
CA ALA A 71 -2.39 13.48 21.46
C ALA A 71 -2.72 12.22 20.64
N LEU A 72 -4.00 11.83 20.56
CA LEU A 72 -4.47 10.73 19.71
C LEU A 72 -4.17 10.99 18.23
N LEU A 73 -4.43 12.21 17.77
CA LEU A 73 -4.15 12.65 16.41
C LEU A 73 -2.64 12.65 16.11
N SER A 74 -1.83 13.13 17.04
CA SER A 74 -0.36 13.12 16.92
C SER A 74 0.20 11.70 16.87
N TRP A 75 -0.38 10.79 17.65
CA TRP A 75 -0.02 9.37 17.59
C TRP A 75 -0.38 8.73 16.23
N TYR A 76 -1.58 9.01 15.71
CA TYR A 76 -1.99 8.57 14.38
C TYR A 76 -1.06 9.12 13.29
N ASP A 77 -0.75 10.40 13.33
CA ASP A 77 0.13 11.06 12.36
C ASP A 77 1.56 10.51 12.43
N ALA A 78 2.04 10.11 13.62
CA ALA A 78 3.34 9.46 13.79
C ALA A 78 3.40 8.07 13.15
N ASP A 79 2.35 7.24 13.31
CA ASP A 79 2.29 5.92 12.66
C ASP A 79 2.25 6.06 11.13
N VAL A 80 1.45 7.00 10.62
CA VAL A 80 1.34 7.28 9.17
C VAL A 80 2.65 7.84 8.60
N SER A 81 3.31 8.78 9.31
CA SER A 81 4.57 9.41 8.88
C SER A 81 5.72 8.42 8.82
N SER A 82 5.78 7.42 9.70
CA SER A 82 6.84 6.41 9.68
C SER A 82 6.91 5.62 8.36
N ARG A 83 5.82 5.64 7.56
CA ARG A 83 5.69 4.87 6.33
C ARG A 83 5.84 5.69 5.03
N ARG A 84 5.90 7.03 5.05
CA ARG A 84 5.82 7.87 3.81
C ARG A 84 6.49 9.27 3.88
N SER A 85 6.74 9.80 2.67
CA SER A 85 7.24 11.15 2.26
C SER A 85 7.00 12.31 3.25
N GLY A 86 8.06 13.12 3.47
CA GLY A 86 8.08 14.24 4.43
C GLY A 86 7.07 15.37 4.19
N ILE A 87 6.55 15.54 2.96
CA ILE A 87 5.49 16.53 2.69
C ILE A 87 4.21 16.19 3.47
N PHE A 88 3.88 14.91 3.61
CA PHE A 88 2.67 14.48 4.34
C PHE A 88 2.81 14.69 5.83
N ALA A 89 3.99 14.42 6.38
CA ALA A 89 4.30 14.67 7.78
C ALA A 89 4.15 16.16 8.13
N PHE A 90 4.65 17.05 7.26
CA PHE A 90 4.51 18.48 7.48
C PHE A 90 3.05 18.94 7.44
N ALA A 91 2.28 18.49 6.43
CA ALA A 91 0.88 18.86 6.29
C ALA A 91 0.04 18.36 7.49
N SER A 92 0.25 17.13 7.96
CA SER A 92 -0.47 16.58 9.10
C SER A 92 -0.11 17.29 10.41
N ILE A 93 1.16 17.62 10.64
CA ILE A 93 1.60 18.42 11.79
C ILE A 93 0.94 19.80 11.75
N ALA A 94 0.94 20.47 10.60
CA ALA A 94 0.30 21.78 10.45
C ALA A 94 -1.21 21.70 10.71
N THR A 95 -1.90 20.67 10.20
CA THR A 95 -3.32 20.43 10.51
C THR A 95 -3.55 20.15 11.99
N SER A 96 -2.73 19.31 12.64
CA SER A 96 -2.83 19.02 14.07
C SER A 96 -2.63 20.25 14.93
N MET A 97 -1.64 21.09 14.60
CA MET A 97 -1.40 22.37 15.26
C MET A 97 -2.59 23.33 15.09
N TYR A 98 -3.13 23.44 13.87
CA TYR A 98 -4.32 24.24 13.59
C TYR A 98 -5.53 23.79 14.41
N LEU A 99 -5.78 22.47 14.50
CA LEU A 99 -6.89 21.92 15.29
C LEU A 99 -6.74 22.18 16.78
N LEU A 100 -5.52 22.11 17.33
CA LEU A 100 -5.25 22.41 18.73
C LEU A 100 -5.56 23.88 19.05
N VAL A 101 -5.05 24.80 18.23
CA VAL A 101 -5.29 26.23 18.40
C VAL A 101 -6.77 26.56 18.25
N ALA A 102 -7.46 25.99 17.25
CA ALA A 102 -8.89 26.17 17.07
C ALA A 102 -9.71 25.64 18.25
N GLY A 103 -9.32 24.51 18.83
CA GLY A 103 -9.97 23.92 20.00
C GLY A 103 -9.82 24.80 21.23
N LEU A 104 -8.60 25.27 21.50
CA LEU A 104 -8.34 26.17 22.62
C LEU A 104 -9.09 27.50 22.46
N TYR A 105 -9.09 28.06 21.25
CA TYR A 105 -9.85 29.26 20.92
C TYR A 105 -11.36 29.07 21.20
N LYS A 106 -11.97 27.98 20.73
CA LYS A 106 -13.40 27.69 20.92
C LYS A 106 -13.79 27.46 22.38
N VAL A 107 -12.90 26.89 23.19
CA VAL A 107 -13.16 26.64 24.62
C VAL A 107 -13.07 27.93 25.44
N TRP A 108 -12.12 28.81 25.12
CA TRP A 108 -11.80 29.97 25.97
C TRP A 108 -12.43 31.29 25.53
N ILE A 109 -12.75 31.46 24.25
CA ILE A 109 -13.35 32.71 23.76
C ILE A 109 -14.87 32.62 23.88
N VAL A 110 -15.38 33.21 24.96
CA VAL A 110 -16.82 33.38 25.21
C VAL A 110 -17.16 34.87 25.15
N PRO A 111 -18.14 35.29 24.32
CA PRO A 111 -18.56 36.68 24.24
C PRO A 111 -19.11 37.20 25.57
N THR A 112 -18.72 38.42 25.95
CA THR A 112 -19.28 39.11 27.12
C THR A 112 -20.68 39.62 26.79
N GLY A 113 -21.71 38.79 26.96
CA GLY A 113 -23.09 39.14 26.63
C GLY A 113 -24.04 37.97 26.43
N VAL A 114 -23.55 36.73 26.52
CA VAL A 114 -24.41 35.54 26.44
C VAL A 114 -25.35 35.49 27.65
N SER A 115 -26.63 35.26 27.41
CA SER A 115 -27.61 35.10 28.49
C SER A 115 -27.40 33.79 29.24
N GLY A 116 -27.20 33.84 30.55
CA GLY A 116 -27.05 32.66 31.42
C GLY A 116 -25.61 32.44 31.92
N ASP A 117 -25.31 31.20 32.31
CA ASP A 117 -23.98 30.78 32.80
C ASP A 117 -22.96 30.53 31.66
N GLY A 118 -23.38 30.69 30.40
CA GLY A 118 -22.58 30.52 29.18
C GLY A 118 -22.06 29.09 28.92
N ILE A 119 -22.44 28.10 29.73
CA ILE A 119 -21.98 26.71 29.59
C ILE A 119 -22.45 26.11 28.26
N TRP A 120 -23.71 26.32 27.91
CA TRP A 120 -24.30 25.83 26.66
C TRP A 120 -23.57 26.38 25.42
N PHE A 121 -23.19 27.66 25.45
CA PHE A 121 -22.46 28.31 24.37
C PHE A 121 -21.09 27.66 24.15
N VAL A 122 -20.34 27.41 25.23
CA VAL A 122 -19.04 26.72 25.17
C VAL A 122 -19.21 25.31 24.60
N LEU A 123 -20.24 24.59 25.03
CA LEU A 123 -20.49 23.21 24.59
C LEU A 123 -20.87 23.15 23.10
N GLU A 124 -21.69 24.07 22.62
CA GLU A 124 -22.03 24.20 21.20
C GLU A 124 -20.79 24.55 20.36
N HIS A 125 -19.98 25.51 20.81
CA HIS A 125 -18.74 25.89 20.15
C HIS A 125 -17.73 24.75 20.10
N PHE A 126 -17.67 23.95 21.16
CA PHE A 126 -16.89 22.72 21.20
C PHE A 126 -17.41 21.67 20.20
N TRP A 127 -18.72 21.54 20.02
CA TRP A 127 -19.30 20.64 19.01
C TRP A 127 -18.91 21.05 17.58
N HIS A 128 -18.89 22.35 17.28
CA HIS A 128 -18.37 22.86 16.01
C HIS A 128 -16.90 22.53 15.81
N TRP A 129 -16.09 22.59 16.87
CA TRP A 129 -14.70 22.13 16.80
C TRP A 129 -14.60 20.63 16.49
N ILE A 130 -15.45 19.78 17.07
CA ILE A 130 -15.50 18.35 16.74
C ILE A 130 -15.81 18.13 15.25
N TRP A 131 -16.78 18.84 14.69
CA TRP A 131 -17.06 18.80 13.25
C TRP A 131 -15.87 19.26 12.40
N LEU A 132 -15.18 20.31 12.85
CA LEU A 132 -13.97 20.81 12.20
C LEU A 132 -12.85 19.76 12.20
N VAL A 133 -12.62 19.07 13.32
CA VAL A 133 -11.70 17.92 13.40
C VAL A 133 -12.12 16.84 12.40
N GLY A 134 -13.41 16.50 12.34
CA GLY A 134 -13.96 15.52 11.39
C GLY A 134 -13.66 15.88 9.94
N VAL A 135 -13.99 17.11 9.52
CA VAL A 135 -13.75 17.61 8.15
C VAL A 135 -12.26 17.58 7.80
N ALA A 136 -11.40 18.10 8.67
CA ALA A 136 -9.96 18.14 8.44
C ALA A 136 -9.37 16.72 8.29
N ARG A 137 -9.86 15.75 9.09
CA ARG A 137 -9.38 14.37 9.04
C ARG A 137 -9.93 13.59 7.86
N VAL A 138 -11.19 13.79 7.48
CA VAL A 138 -11.74 13.23 6.25
C VAL A 138 -10.95 13.73 5.04
N ALA A 139 -10.58 15.01 4.99
CA ALA A 139 -9.74 15.55 3.92
C ALA A 139 -8.36 14.88 3.86
N LEU A 140 -7.67 14.76 4.99
CA LEU A 140 -6.38 14.05 5.07
C LEU A 140 -6.50 12.57 4.68
N LEU A 141 -7.57 11.90 5.11
CA LEU A 141 -7.87 10.52 4.75
C LEU A 141 -8.09 10.38 3.24
N HIS A 142 -8.82 11.31 2.63
CA HIS A 142 -9.11 11.31 1.20
C HIS A 142 -7.84 11.48 0.37
N VAL A 143 -6.98 12.42 0.79
CA VAL A 143 -5.65 12.61 0.21
C VAL A 143 -4.81 11.33 0.36
N HIS A 144 -4.83 10.71 1.54
CA HIS A 144 -4.13 9.45 1.78
C HIS A 144 -4.63 8.32 0.86
N LEU A 145 -5.95 8.17 0.73
CA LEU A 145 -6.60 7.17 -0.12
C LEU A 145 -6.19 7.33 -1.58
N LEU A 146 -6.21 8.57 -2.10
CA LEU A 146 -5.80 8.87 -3.47
C LEU A 146 -4.33 8.50 -3.73
N LEU A 147 -3.43 8.78 -2.78
CA LEU A 147 -2.02 8.43 -2.93
C LEU A 147 -1.73 6.93 -2.79
N VAL A 148 -2.63 6.17 -2.16
CA VAL A 148 -2.52 4.70 -2.11
C VAL A 148 -2.95 4.11 -3.45
N ILE A 149 -4.07 4.59 -4.01
CA ILE A 149 -4.57 4.18 -5.32
C ILE A 149 -3.59 4.53 -6.45
N HIS A 150 -3.01 5.73 -6.44
CA HIS A 150 -2.14 6.17 -7.53
C HIS A 150 -0.76 5.53 -7.58
N ARG A 151 -0.27 4.92 -6.49
CA ARG A 151 0.96 4.11 -6.54
C ARG A 151 0.85 2.92 -7.50
N ARG A 152 -0.37 2.55 -7.92
CA ARG A 152 -0.62 1.42 -8.81
C ARG A 152 -0.45 1.78 -10.30
N TYR A 153 -0.43 3.06 -10.71
CA TYR A 153 -0.43 3.47 -12.13
C TYR A 153 0.39 4.77 -12.40
N PRO A 154 1.54 4.70 -13.11
CA PRO A 154 2.47 5.84 -13.24
C PRO A 154 2.30 6.73 -14.50
N THR A 155 1.11 6.85 -15.09
CA THR A 155 0.95 7.73 -16.28
C THR A 155 0.87 9.22 -15.88
N PRO A 156 1.52 10.14 -16.62
CA PRO A 156 1.61 11.56 -16.25
C PRO A 156 0.25 12.27 -16.24
N VAL A 157 -0.68 11.84 -17.11
CA VAL A 157 -2.04 12.37 -17.17
C VAL A 157 -2.80 12.07 -15.87
N LEU A 158 -2.69 10.84 -15.33
CA LEU A 158 -3.32 10.49 -14.06
C LEU A 158 -2.72 11.28 -12.89
N GLN A 159 -1.44 11.66 -12.94
CA GLN A 159 -0.81 12.46 -11.89
C GLN A 159 -1.35 13.89 -11.83
N VAL A 160 -1.64 14.52 -12.98
CA VAL A 160 -2.25 15.86 -13.01
C VAL A 160 -3.65 15.82 -12.41
N VAL A 161 -4.46 14.82 -12.78
CA VAL A 161 -5.81 14.65 -12.24
C VAL A 161 -5.78 14.41 -10.73
N ALA A 162 -4.85 13.60 -10.22
CA ALA A 162 -4.70 13.40 -8.78
C ALA A 162 -4.28 14.66 -8.03
N LYS A 163 -3.36 15.47 -8.58
CA LYS A 163 -3.01 16.76 -7.97
C LYS A 163 -4.20 17.72 -7.97
N ALA A 164 -5.00 17.71 -9.04
CA ALA A 164 -6.21 18.51 -9.12
C ALA A 164 -7.25 18.09 -8.07
N THR A 165 -7.55 16.79 -7.93
CA THR A 165 -8.48 16.30 -6.89
C THR A 165 -7.98 16.57 -5.48
N VAL A 166 -6.69 16.36 -5.20
CA VAL A 166 -6.09 16.73 -3.91
C VAL A 166 -6.24 18.24 -3.63
N GLY A 167 -6.04 19.08 -4.64
CA GLY A 167 -6.26 20.53 -4.53
C GLY A 167 -7.72 20.89 -4.26
N VAL A 168 -8.67 20.24 -4.94
CA VAL A 168 -10.12 20.41 -4.73
C VAL A 168 -10.54 19.99 -3.32
N ILE A 169 -10.03 18.87 -2.82
CA ILE A 169 -10.29 18.38 -1.46
C ILE A 169 -9.73 19.35 -0.42
N ALA A 170 -8.49 19.79 -0.59
CA ALA A 170 -7.87 20.75 0.32
C ALA A 170 -8.64 22.09 0.32
N LEU A 171 -9.07 22.56 -0.85
CA LEU A 171 -9.91 23.75 -0.99
C LEU A 171 -11.27 23.56 -0.30
N LEU A 172 -11.91 22.41 -0.47
CA LEU A 172 -13.19 22.10 0.16
C LEU A 172 -13.07 22.09 1.69
N ALA A 173 -12.01 21.46 2.21
CA ALA A 173 -11.72 21.44 3.64
C ALA A 173 -11.52 22.86 4.19
N LEU A 174 -10.80 23.71 3.45
CA LEU A 174 -10.58 25.10 3.83
C LEU A 174 -11.88 25.92 3.80
N LEU A 175 -12.71 25.74 2.77
CA LEU A 175 -14.03 26.35 2.65
C LEU A 175 -15.00 25.86 3.74
N LEU A 176 -14.91 24.63 4.21
CA LEU A 176 -15.73 24.18 5.34
C LEU A 176 -15.17 24.68 6.68
N SER A 177 -13.85 24.84 6.79
CA SER A 177 -13.21 25.27 8.05
C SER A 177 -13.65 26.66 8.51
N ILE A 178 -13.89 27.59 7.58
CA ILE A 178 -14.28 28.97 7.90
C ILE A 178 -15.63 29.05 8.65
N PRO A 179 -16.76 28.52 8.12
CA PRO A 179 -18.05 28.56 8.81
C PRO A 179 -18.06 27.75 10.11
N LEU A 180 -17.23 26.71 10.21
CA LEU A 180 -17.06 25.95 11.45
C LEU A 180 -16.30 26.77 12.52
N LEU A 181 -15.34 27.60 12.11
CA LEU A 181 -14.56 28.44 13.01
C LEU A 181 -15.37 29.65 13.50
N ALA A 182 -16.18 30.25 12.62
CA ALA A 182 -17.01 31.42 12.93
C ALA A 182 -18.48 31.16 12.53
N PRO A 183 -19.26 30.42 13.34
CA PRO A 183 -20.64 30.04 13.03
C PRO A 183 -21.60 31.24 13.09
N ASP A 184 -21.30 32.25 13.89
CA ASP A 184 -22.16 33.43 14.09
C ASP A 184 -22.07 34.46 12.95
N VAL A 185 -21.21 34.24 11.97
CA VAL A 185 -21.03 35.13 10.83
C VAL A 185 -22.04 34.79 9.74
N ASP A 186 -22.82 35.78 9.31
CA ASP A 186 -23.72 35.63 8.17
C ASP A 186 -22.95 35.57 6.85
N TYR A 187 -22.77 34.35 6.33
CA TYR A 187 -22.12 34.13 5.04
C TYR A 187 -23.04 34.49 3.88
N ALA A 188 -22.53 35.30 2.94
CA ALA A 188 -23.26 35.64 1.73
C ALA A 188 -23.68 34.39 0.96
N ARG A 189 -24.84 34.41 0.30
CA ARG A 189 -25.34 33.28 -0.50
C ARG A 189 -24.33 32.80 -1.56
N GLY A 190 -23.50 33.70 -2.08
CA GLY A 190 -22.41 33.37 -3.01
C GLY A 190 -21.37 32.40 -2.42
N TYR A 191 -21.10 32.50 -1.12
CA TYR A 191 -20.18 31.62 -0.40
C TYR A 191 -20.66 30.17 -0.43
N TRP A 192 -21.90 29.93 0.01
CA TRP A 192 -22.49 28.59 0.00
C TRP A 192 -22.61 28.01 -1.41
N ARG A 193 -22.86 28.85 -2.43
CA ARG A 193 -22.82 28.41 -3.83
C ARG A 193 -21.42 27.92 -4.23
N LEU A 194 -20.36 28.61 -3.82
CA LEU A 194 -18.99 28.17 -4.07
C LEU A 194 -18.70 26.84 -3.37
N VAL A 195 -19.09 26.69 -2.09
CA VAL A 195 -18.96 25.42 -1.35
C VAL A 195 -19.63 24.29 -2.12
N TRP A 196 -20.89 24.47 -2.53
CA TRP A 196 -21.63 23.46 -3.29
C TRP A 196 -20.98 23.12 -4.64
N VAL A 197 -20.44 24.11 -5.35
CA VAL A 197 -19.71 23.88 -6.60
C VAL A 197 -18.48 23.01 -6.36
N VAL A 198 -17.70 23.29 -5.31
CA VAL A 198 -16.51 22.51 -4.96
C VAL A 198 -16.88 21.09 -4.50
N VAL A 199 -17.96 20.92 -3.73
CA VAL A 199 -18.49 19.60 -3.35
C VAL A 199 -18.85 18.78 -4.59
N ILE A 200 -19.57 19.38 -5.55
CA ILE A 200 -19.93 18.70 -6.79
C ILE A 200 -18.68 18.35 -7.60
N LEU A 201 -17.69 19.24 -7.67
CA LEU A 201 -16.44 18.99 -8.37
C LEU A 201 -15.65 17.84 -7.73
N ASP A 202 -15.64 17.75 -6.40
CA ASP A 202 -15.03 16.65 -5.65
C ASP A 202 -15.72 15.31 -5.96
N LEU A 203 -17.05 15.27 -5.84
CA LEU A 203 -17.87 14.11 -6.21
C LEU A 203 -17.63 13.70 -7.66
N LEU A 204 -17.57 14.65 -8.59
CA LEU A 204 -17.28 14.37 -9.99
C LEU A 204 -15.85 13.80 -10.16
N GLY A 205 -14.86 14.39 -9.50
CA GLY A 205 -13.48 13.91 -9.52
C GLY A 205 -13.33 12.48 -9.03
N THR A 206 -14.03 12.10 -7.95
CA THR A 206 -14.01 10.74 -7.41
C THR A 206 -14.61 9.69 -8.34
N VAL A 207 -15.62 10.05 -9.15
CA VAL A 207 -16.26 9.15 -10.13
C VAL A 207 -15.47 9.07 -11.44
N VAL A 208 -14.90 10.18 -11.90
CA VAL A 208 -14.19 10.26 -13.19
C VAL A 208 -12.87 9.46 -13.14
N VAL A 209 -12.16 9.45 -12.02
CA VAL A 209 -10.88 8.73 -11.85
C VAL A 209 -11.00 7.21 -12.12
N PRO A 210 -11.92 6.46 -11.50
CA PRO A 210 -12.07 5.03 -11.77
C PRO A 210 -12.63 4.74 -13.17
N LEU A 211 -13.53 5.59 -13.70
CA LEU A 211 -14.12 5.39 -15.03
C LEU A 211 -13.10 5.61 -16.15
N SER A 212 -12.31 6.69 -16.07
CA SER A 212 -11.21 6.93 -17.00
C SER A 212 -10.18 5.80 -16.93
N ASN A 213 -9.84 5.32 -15.74
CA ASN A 213 -8.97 4.15 -15.58
C ASN A 213 -9.56 2.88 -16.22
N ALA A 214 -10.87 2.65 -16.09
CA ALA A 214 -11.53 1.50 -16.72
C ALA A 214 -11.50 1.57 -18.26
N LEU A 215 -11.69 2.76 -18.83
CA LEU A 215 -11.68 3.00 -20.28
C LEU A 215 -10.27 2.93 -20.89
N PHE A 216 -9.26 3.41 -20.16
CA PHE A 216 -7.86 3.47 -20.63
C PHE A 216 -7.01 2.27 -20.17
N ARG A 217 -7.62 1.17 -19.66
CA ARG A 217 -6.87 -0.06 -19.41
C ARG A 217 -6.17 -0.47 -20.72
N PRO A 218 -4.82 -0.53 -20.76
CA PRO A 218 -4.15 -1.14 -21.88
C PRO A 218 -4.66 -2.57 -21.95
N ARG A 219 -5.29 -2.96 -23.08
CA ARG A 219 -5.48 -4.39 -23.36
C ARG A 219 -4.10 -4.99 -23.20
N ALA A 220 -3.96 -5.95 -22.28
CA ALA A 220 -2.75 -6.74 -22.21
C ALA A 220 -2.49 -7.17 -23.66
N THR A 221 -1.36 -6.74 -24.21
CA THR A 221 -0.83 -7.37 -25.41
C THR A 221 -0.70 -8.82 -25.01
N LEU A 222 -1.69 -9.64 -25.40
CA LEU A 222 -1.55 -11.08 -25.37
C LEU A 222 -0.17 -11.30 -25.98
N PRO A 223 0.76 -11.98 -25.28
CA PRO A 223 2.00 -12.40 -25.90
C PRO A 223 1.58 -12.97 -27.23
N SER A 224 2.12 -12.42 -28.32
CA SER A 224 2.00 -13.06 -29.62
C SER A 224 2.52 -14.45 -29.35
N ALA A 225 1.60 -15.39 -29.15
CA ALA A 225 1.95 -16.77 -29.03
C ALA A 225 2.39 -17.08 -30.45
N THR A 226 3.67 -16.89 -30.69
CA THR A 226 4.40 -17.60 -31.71
C THR A 226 4.31 -19.03 -31.26
N TRP A 227 3.21 -19.71 -31.62
CA TRP A 227 3.20 -21.15 -31.64
C TRP A 227 4.45 -21.54 -32.45
N PRO A 228 5.33 -22.40 -31.92
CA PRO A 228 6.35 -23.03 -32.74
C PRO A 228 5.60 -23.66 -33.90
N VAL A 229 5.81 -23.12 -35.11
CA VAL A 229 5.43 -23.83 -36.32
C VAL A 229 6.17 -25.16 -36.21
N PRO A 230 5.47 -26.31 -36.18
CA PRO A 230 6.16 -27.58 -36.24
C PRO A 230 7.00 -27.56 -37.51
N GLU A 231 8.32 -27.69 -37.38
CA GLU A 231 9.17 -27.90 -38.54
C GLU A 231 8.54 -29.02 -39.37
N GLN A 232 8.18 -28.72 -40.61
CA GLN A 232 7.73 -29.73 -41.55
C GLN A 232 8.85 -30.75 -41.69
N GLN A 233 8.62 -31.89 -41.05
CA GLN A 233 9.40 -33.11 -41.21
C GLN A 233 9.65 -33.33 -42.71
N PRO A 234 10.91 -33.46 -43.17
CA PRO A 234 11.18 -33.71 -44.57
C PRO A 234 10.43 -34.98 -44.99
N ALA A 235 9.60 -34.86 -46.03
CA ALA A 235 8.89 -35.97 -46.63
C ALA A 235 9.91 -36.96 -47.18
N TRP A 236 10.19 -38.01 -46.41
CA TRP A 236 10.99 -39.13 -46.88
C TRP A 236 10.19 -39.92 -47.91
N SER A 237 10.59 -39.71 -49.17
CA SER A 237 10.61 -40.66 -50.28
C SER A 237 9.37 -41.54 -50.50
N ALA A 238 8.65 -41.21 -51.57
CA ALA A 238 7.74 -42.10 -52.25
C ALA A 238 8.37 -43.48 -52.51
N THR A 239 7.66 -44.53 -52.13
CA THR A 239 7.97 -45.93 -52.44
C THR A 239 7.78 -46.20 -53.93
N PRO A 240 8.79 -46.71 -54.68
CA PRO A 240 8.54 -47.31 -55.98
C PRO A 240 8.13 -48.78 -55.82
N THR A 241 7.11 -49.15 -56.59
CA THR A 241 6.56 -50.50 -56.83
C THR A 241 7.64 -51.56 -57.12
N PRO A 242 7.55 -52.80 -56.60
CA PRO A 242 8.52 -53.86 -56.89
C PRO A 242 8.27 -54.53 -58.25
N ALA A 243 9.31 -54.63 -59.07
CA ALA A 243 9.39 -55.52 -60.23
C ALA A 243 10.12 -56.84 -59.85
N ALA A 244 9.75 -57.91 -60.55
CA ALA A 244 10.11 -59.32 -60.30
C ALA A 244 11.62 -59.67 -60.43
N PRO A 245 12.08 -60.84 -59.91
CA PRO A 245 13.48 -61.08 -59.54
C PRO A 245 14.31 -61.88 -60.57
N ALA A 246 15.62 -61.62 -60.62
CA ALA A 246 16.67 -62.45 -61.25
C ALA A 246 18.04 -62.17 -60.57
N PRO A 247 19.03 -63.09 -60.64
CA PRO A 247 19.80 -63.52 -59.47
C PRO A 247 21.11 -62.76 -59.19
N ALA A 248 21.55 -62.91 -57.93
CA ALA A 248 22.67 -62.27 -57.26
C ALA A 248 24.07 -62.64 -57.78
N PRO A 249 25.06 -61.78 -57.47
CA PRO A 249 26.33 -62.27 -56.95
C PRO A 249 26.68 -61.66 -55.59
N ASP A 250 27.41 -62.46 -54.82
CA ASP A 250 27.82 -62.28 -53.43
C ASP A 250 28.65 -61.01 -53.17
N VAL A 251 28.30 -60.28 -52.09
CA VAL A 251 29.17 -59.27 -51.47
C VAL A 251 29.15 -59.45 -49.94
N PRO A 252 30.31 -59.48 -49.25
CA PRO A 252 30.37 -59.75 -47.81
C PRO A 252 29.85 -58.59 -46.96
N LEU A 253 29.14 -58.93 -45.88
CA LEU A 253 28.69 -58.01 -44.82
C LEU A 253 29.88 -57.30 -44.12
N PRO A 254 29.90 -55.96 -44.04
CA PRO A 254 30.73 -55.24 -43.08
C PRO A 254 30.10 -55.27 -41.67
N PRO A 255 30.92 -55.26 -40.59
CA PRO A 255 30.46 -55.44 -39.22
C PRO A 255 29.70 -54.22 -38.68
N ALA A 256 28.78 -54.48 -37.75
CA ALA A 256 27.93 -53.52 -37.07
C ALA A 256 28.73 -52.37 -36.41
N PRO A 257 28.30 -51.10 -36.55
CA PRO A 257 28.88 -50.00 -35.79
C PRO A 257 28.46 -50.09 -34.30
N ALA A 258 29.45 -49.90 -33.43
CA ALA A 258 29.33 -49.84 -31.99
C ALA A 258 28.40 -48.69 -31.51
N PRO A 259 27.75 -48.81 -30.34
CA PRO A 259 26.89 -47.77 -29.80
C PRO A 259 27.69 -46.49 -29.50
N ALA A 260 27.16 -45.36 -29.96
CA ALA A 260 27.72 -44.03 -29.72
C ALA A 260 27.67 -43.66 -28.22
N PRO A 261 28.66 -42.91 -27.70
CA PRO A 261 28.66 -42.48 -26.31
C PRO A 261 27.54 -41.47 -26.05
N ALA A 262 26.87 -41.64 -24.91
CA ALA A 262 25.88 -40.69 -24.40
C ALA A 262 26.49 -39.29 -24.29
N ARG A 263 25.86 -38.30 -24.94
CA ARG A 263 26.21 -36.89 -24.74
C ARG A 263 25.92 -36.55 -23.29
N ALA A 264 26.94 -36.09 -22.58
CA ALA A 264 26.81 -35.49 -21.27
C ALA A 264 25.80 -34.34 -21.32
N SER A 265 24.74 -34.46 -20.53
CA SER A 265 23.85 -33.36 -20.19
C SER A 265 24.67 -32.29 -19.47
N THR A 266 24.80 -31.11 -20.10
CA THR A 266 25.27 -29.89 -19.44
C THR A 266 24.42 -29.64 -18.19
N PRO A 267 25.03 -29.39 -17.01
CA PRO A 267 24.27 -29.03 -15.81
C PRO A 267 23.56 -27.69 -16.07
N GLY A 268 22.23 -27.69 -16.00
CA GLY A 268 21.46 -26.45 -15.92
C GLY A 268 21.82 -25.69 -14.63
N PRO A 269 21.67 -24.36 -14.61
CA PRO A 269 22.05 -23.55 -13.45
C PRO A 269 21.32 -24.06 -12.20
N ALA A 270 22.10 -24.34 -11.16
CA ALA A 270 21.60 -24.78 -9.86
C ALA A 270 20.55 -23.78 -9.34
N PRO A 271 19.48 -24.25 -8.68
CA PRO A 271 18.50 -23.35 -8.09
C PRO A 271 19.19 -22.45 -7.07
N GLU A 272 19.15 -21.13 -7.29
CA GLU A 272 19.58 -20.14 -6.31
C GLU A 272 18.76 -20.35 -5.03
N THR A 273 19.46 -20.73 -3.96
CA THR A 273 18.87 -20.93 -2.64
C THR A 273 19.08 -19.66 -1.83
N VAL A 274 18.00 -19.14 -1.24
CA VAL A 274 18.03 -17.95 -0.38
C VAL A 274 17.89 -18.41 1.07
N VAL A 275 18.78 -17.94 1.94
CA VAL A 275 18.72 -18.21 3.37
C VAL A 275 17.78 -17.19 4.01
N ALA A 276 16.71 -17.64 4.64
CA ALA A 276 15.80 -16.74 5.37
C ALA A 276 16.32 -16.48 6.80
N SER A 277 15.74 -15.49 7.46
CA SER A 277 16.12 -15.04 8.81
C SER A 277 15.96 -16.10 9.91
N ASP A 278 15.37 -17.26 9.61
CA ASP A 278 15.25 -18.41 10.49
C ASP A 278 16.35 -19.47 10.25
N GLY A 279 17.35 -19.15 9.41
CA GLY A 279 18.50 -20.02 9.11
C GLY A 279 18.20 -21.16 8.14
N ARG A 280 16.97 -21.25 7.60
CA ARG A 280 16.59 -22.29 6.65
C ARG A 280 16.83 -21.84 5.21
N ARG A 281 17.26 -22.78 4.35
CA ARG A 281 17.51 -22.55 2.93
C ARG A 281 16.23 -22.80 2.14
N TYR A 282 15.74 -21.79 1.44
CA TYR A 282 14.55 -21.87 0.60
C TYR A 282 14.94 -21.74 -0.88
N ALA A 283 14.22 -22.45 -1.76
CA ALA A 283 14.35 -22.22 -3.20
C ALA A 283 13.83 -20.81 -3.54
N SER A 284 14.58 -20.05 -4.33
CA SER A 284 14.15 -18.72 -4.80
C SER A 284 12.76 -18.81 -5.45
N ARG A 285 11.85 -17.90 -5.07
CA ARG A 285 10.50 -17.82 -5.65
C ARG A 285 10.62 -17.77 -7.18
N PRO A 286 9.87 -18.60 -7.93
CA PRO A 286 9.93 -18.56 -9.38
C PRO A 286 9.59 -17.15 -9.87
N SER A 287 10.38 -16.61 -10.80
CA SER A 287 10.05 -15.36 -11.49
C SER A 287 8.63 -15.46 -12.07
N ALA A 288 7.88 -14.37 -12.13
CA ALA A 288 6.48 -14.36 -12.58
C ALA A 288 6.24 -15.06 -13.94
N SER A 289 7.28 -15.17 -14.77
CA SER A 289 7.33 -15.94 -16.02
C SER A 289 7.20 -17.46 -15.86
N ARG A 290 7.59 -18.04 -14.72
CA ARG A 290 7.47 -19.48 -14.43
C ARG A 290 6.13 -19.86 -13.81
N ALA A 291 5.34 -18.87 -13.35
CA ALA A 291 4.00 -19.09 -12.80
C ALA A 291 2.95 -19.48 -13.88
N LEU A 292 3.29 -19.37 -15.17
CA LEU A 292 2.48 -19.86 -16.29
C LEU A 292 2.97 -21.20 -16.88
N ALA A 293 4.02 -21.80 -16.32
CA ALA A 293 4.53 -23.08 -16.81
C ALA A 293 3.80 -24.24 -16.12
N TRP A 294 3.37 -25.23 -16.91
CA TRP A 294 2.74 -26.44 -16.38
C TRP A 294 3.64 -27.11 -15.33
N PRO A 295 3.14 -27.43 -14.12
CA PRO A 295 3.94 -28.06 -13.07
C PRO A 295 4.61 -29.35 -13.54
N ARG A 296 5.83 -29.62 -13.05
CA ARG A 296 6.63 -30.79 -13.39
C ARG A 296 7.18 -31.43 -12.12
N TYR A 297 7.37 -32.74 -12.17
CA TYR A 297 8.12 -33.51 -11.20
C TYR A 297 9.61 -33.10 -11.20
N VAL A 298 10.34 -33.50 -10.15
CA VAL A 298 11.78 -33.17 -9.97
C VAL A 298 12.66 -33.76 -11.09
N ASP A 299 12.23 -34.86 -11.70
CA ASP A 299 12.85 -35.49 -12.87
C ASP A 299 12.57 -34.74 -14.21
N GLY A 300 11.73 -33.70 -14.17
CA GLY A 300 11.34 -32.90 -15.34
C GLY A 300 10.11 -33.40 -16.07
N THR A 301 9.47 -34.48 -15.61
CA THR A 301 8.24 -35.04 -16.19
C THR A 301 7.05 -34.12 -15.88
N PRO A 302 6.20 -33.74 -16.85
CA PRO A 302 5.03 -32.89 -16.58
C PRO A 302 3.95 -33.65 -15.78
N LEU A 303 3.27 -32.94 -14.87
CA LEU A 303 2.17 -33.54 -14.11
C LEU A 303 1.00 -33.92 -15.04
N PRO A 304 0.31 -35.04 -14.79
CA PRO A 304 -0.92 -35.38 -15.51
C PRO A 304 -1.98 -34.29 -15.34
N ALA A 305 -2.82 -34.10 -16.37
CA ALA A 305 -3.96 -33.19 -16.32
C ALA A 305 -5.23 -33.94 -15.93
N LEU A 306 -5.99 -33.41 -14.98
CA LEU A 306 -7.35 -33.85 -14.74
C LEU A 306 -8.26 -33.48 -15.94
N PRO A 307 -9.45 -34.12 -16.05
CA PRO A 307 -10.43 -33.79 -17.08
C PRO A 307 -10.89 -32.33 -17.10
N ASP A 308 -10.69 -31.60 -16.00
CA ASP A 308 -11.00 -30.18 -15.85
C ASP A 308 -9.84 -29.24 -16.26
N GLY A 309 -8.70 -29.80 -16.70
CA GLY A 309 -7.52 -29.06 -17.11
C GLY A 309 -6.64 -28.57 -15.96
N THR A 310 -6.86 -29.06 -14.73
CA THR A 310 -5.99 -28.77 -13.58
C THR A 310 -4.91 -29.85 -13.40
N PRO A 311 -3.74 -29.53 -12.81
CA PRO A 311 -2.68 -30.51 -12.57
C PRO A 311 -3.04 -31.48 -11.43
N ASP A 312 -2.81 -32.78 -11.65
CA ASP A 312 -3.02 -33.84 -10.67
C ASP A 312 -1.84 -33.92 -9.68
N PHE A 313 -2.08 -33.61 -8.42
CA PHE A 313 -1.09 -33.68 -7.34
C PHE A 313 -1.21 -34.94 -6.47
N SER A 314 -2.09 -35.90 -6.82
CA SER A 314 -2.36 -37.08 -5.99
C SER A 314 -1.13 -37.97 -5.75
N GLU A 315 -0.15 -37.96 -6.66
CA GLU A 315 1.10 -38.72 -6.53
C GLU A 315 2.22 -37.96 -5.78
N VAL A 316 2.00 -36.70 -5.40
CA VAL A 316 2.98 -35.90 -4.65
C VAL A 316 2.69 -36.05 -3.14
N THR A 317 3.11 -37.16 -2.54
CA THR A 317 3.06 -37.36 -1.08
C THR A 317 4.44 -37.12 -0.44
N GLU A 318 4.44 -36.43 0.70
CA GLU A 318 5.61 -36.05 1.48
C GLU A 318 6.46 -37.27 1.89
N ARG A 319 7.76 -37.22 1.56
CA ARG A 319 8.81 -38.02 2.20
C ARG A 319 9.89 -37.10 2.72
#